data_AF-A0A452IUH5-F1
#
_entry.id   AF-A0A452IUH5-F1
#
_cell.length_a   1.000
_cell.length_b   1.000
_cell.length_c   1.000
_cell.angle_alpha   90.00
_cell.angle_beta   90.00
_cell.angle_gamma   90.00
#
_symmetry.space_group_name_H-M   'P 1'
#
loop_
_entity.id
_entity.type
_entity.pdbx_description
1 polymer ?
#
loop_
_entity_poly.entity_id
_entity_poly.type
_entity_poly.pdbx_seq_one_letter_code
_entity_poly.pdbx_strand_id
1 'polypeptide(L)' 'MSQATKRKHVVKEVLEEYVVPSPQQQIVRVLGTPGNNLHEVETAEGTRFLVTFCWWTPSKRARR' A
#
# COMPACT_ATOMS: atom_id res chain seq x y z
N MET A 1 -7.69 -14.75 -8.70
CA MET A 1 -6.24 -14.99 -8.83
C MET A 1 -5.75 -15.67 -7.56
N SER A 2 -4.86 -16.65 -7.66
CA SER A 2 -4.20 -17.21 -6.47
C SER A 2 -3.26 -16.17 -5.85
N GLN A 3 -2.84 -16.40 -4.59
CA GLN A 3 -1.88 -15.52 -3.92
C GLN A 3 -0.58 -15.37 -4.73
N ALA A 4 -0.10 -16.46 -5.33
CA ALA A 4 1.08 -16.46 -6.19
C ALA A 4 0.89 -15.60 -7.45
N THR A 5 -0.27 -15.71 -8.12
CA THR A 5 -0.58 -14.90 -9.30
C THR A 5 -0.70 -13.41 -8.95
N LYS A 6 -1.28 -13.07 -7.79
CA LYS A 6 -1.35 -11.67 -7.32
C LYS A 6 0.05 -11.11 -7.06
N ARG A 7 0.92 -11.85 -6.37
CA ARG A 7 2.31 -11.42 -6.12
C ARG A 7 3.07 -11.16 -7.43
N LYS A 8 2.95 -12.05 -8.42
CA LYS A 8 3.58 -11.86 -9.74
C LYS A 8 3.11 -10.57 -10.43
N HIS A 9 1.81 -10.27 -10.39
CA HIS A 9 1.27 -9.05 -11.01
C HIS A 9 1.73 -7.79 -10.27
N VAL A 10 1.58 -7.76 -8.94
CA VAL A 10 1.93 -6.60 -8.12
C VAL A 10 3.42 -6.25 -8.23
N VAL A 11 4.31 -7.24 -8.25
CA VAL A 11 5.75 -7.01 -8.42
C VAL A 11 6.07 -6.42 -9.79
N LYS A 12 5.34 -6.82 -10.84
CA LYS A 12 5.53 -6.29 -12.19
C LYS A 12 5.12 -4.82 -12.27
N GLU A 13 3.93 -4.47 -11.75
CA GLU A 13 3.39 -3.10 -11.76
C GLU A 13 4.33 -2.10 -11.06
N VAL A 14 4.88 -2.48 -9.90
CA VAL A 14 5.78 -1.61 -9.11
C VAL A 14 7.07 -1.23 -9.85
N LEU A 15 7.55 -2.08 -10.77
CA LEU A 15 8.79 -1.83 -11.52
C LEU A 15 8.56 -1.03 -12.81
N GLU A 16 7.36 -1.11 -13.38
CA GLU A 16 7.04 -0.52 -14.69
C GLU A 16 6.37 0.85 -14.58
N GLU A 17 5.69 1.16 -13.47
CA GLU A 17 4.86 2.36 -13.33
C GLU A 17 5.48 3.39 -12.36
N TYR A 18 5.80 4.59 -12.90
CA TYR A 18 6.10 5.77 -12.08
C TYR A 18 4.84 6.62 -11.93
N VAL A 19 4.19 6.52 -10.77
CA VAL A 19 2.94 7.24 -10.48
C VAL A 19 3.24 8.56 -9.79
N VAL A 20 2.74 9.67 -10.36
CA VAL A 20 2.75 10.99 -9.71
C VAL A 20 1.56 11.08 -8.74
N PRO A 21 1.75 11.55 -7.49
CA PRO A 21 0.66 11.66 -6.53
C PRO A 21 -0.48 12.54 -7.02
N SER A 22 -1.73 12.12 -6.78
CA SER A 22 -2.91 12.97 -6.96
C SER A 22 -2.99 14.06 -5.87
N PRO A 23 -3.83 15.10 -6.02
CA PRO A 23 -3.92 16.20 -5.04
C PRO A 23 -4.27 15.78 -3.60
N GLN A 24 -4.93 14.64 -3.43
CA GLN A 24 -5.29 14.09 -2.11
C GLN A 24 -4.26 13.09 -1.57
N GLN A 25 -3.21 12.80 -2.35
CA GLN A 25 -2.13 11.90 -1.97
C GLN A 25 -0.91 12.72 -1.58
N GLN A 26 -0.18 12.21 -0.59
CA GLN A 26 1.04 12.83 -0.08
C GLN A 26 2.16 11.80 0.00
N ILE A 27 3.38 12.26 -0.26
CA ILE A 27 4.59 11.45 -0.11
C ILE A 27 5.01 11.50 1.36
N VAL A 28 5.21 10.33 1.96
CA VAL A 28 5.60 10.19 3.37
C VAL A 28 6.76 9.23 3.52
N ARG A 29 7.54 9.38 4.60
CA ARG A 29 8.65 8.50 4.95
C ARG A 29 8.23 7.53 6.05
N VAL A 30 8.50 6.23 5.86
CA VAL A 30 8.26 5.20 6.90
C VAL A 30 9.35 5.26 7.96
N LEU A 31 8.95 5.33 9.24
CA LEU A 31 9.86 5.35 10.39
C LEU A 31 10.00 3.98 11.05
N GLY A 32 8.89 3.23 11.16
CA GLY A 32 8.87 1.94 11.85
C GLY A 32 7.55 1.21 11.69
N THR A 33 7.49 -0.01 12.22
CA THR A 33 6.33 -0.89 12.14
C THR A 33 5.91 -1.41 13.51
N PRO A 34 4.85 -0.84 14.14
CA PRO A 34 4.35 -1.34 15.42
C PRO A 34 3.67 -2.71 15.34
N GLY A 35 3.41 -3.25 14.14
CA GLY A 35 2.76 -4.55 13.91
C GLY A 35 1.35 -4.42 13.34
N ASN A 36 0.68 -5.55 13.10
CA ASN A 36 -0.71 -5.62 12.58
C ASN A 36 -0.95 -4.82 11.27
N ASN A 37 0.03 -4.81 10.34
CA ASN A 37 0.01 -4.02 9.10
C ASN A 37 -0.04 -2.50 9.28
N LEU A 38 0.27 -2.00 10.48
CA LEU A 38 0.42 -0.58 10.75
C LEU A 38 1.88 -0.16 10.54
N HIS A 39 2.05 1.01 9.95
CA HIS A 39 3.32 1.63 9.64
C HIS A 39 3.29 3.07 10.19
N GLU A 40 4.26 3.42 11.01
CA GLU A 40 4.46 4.81 11.44
C GLU A 40 5.15 5.57 10.31
N VAL A 41 4.59 6.72 9.94
CA VAL A 41 5.09 7.56 8.86
C VAL A 41 5.23 9.01 9.29
N GLU A 42 6.11 9.73 8.59
CA GLU A 42 6.37 11.16 8.78
C GLU A 42 6.20 11.92 7.46
N THR A 43 5.50 13.05 7.50
CA THR A 43 5.32 13.95 6.36
C THR A 43 6.52 14.89 6.21
N ALA A 44 6.59 15.62 5.08
CA ALA A 44 7.58 16.67 4.88
C ALA A 44 7.49 17.81 5.91
N GLU A 45 6.32 17.99 6.53
CA GLU A 45 6.06 18.99 7.57
C GLU A 45 6.44 18.50 8.98
N GLY A 46 6.86 17.23 9.13
CA GLY A 46 7.23 16.63 10.41
C GLY A 46 6.06 16.02 11.20
N THR A 47 4.85 16.00 10.63
CA THR A 47 3.67 15.39 11.26
C THR A 47 3.75 13.86 11.17
N ARG A 48 3.45 13.18 12.28
CA ARG A 48 3.51 11.72 12.38
C ARG A 48 2.14 11.10 12.58
N PHE A 49 1.87 10.01 11.87
CA PHE A 49 0.65 9.23 12.02
C PHE A 49 0.86 7.78 11.59
N LEU A 50 -0.12 6.94 11.86
CA LEU A 50 -0.12 5.53 11.47
C LEU A 50 -0.88 5.34 10.16
N VAL A 51 -0.25 4.65 9.21
CA VAL A 51 -0.86 4.20 7.96
C VAL A 51 -1.00 2.69 7.99
N THR A 52 -2.13 2.20 7.49
CA THR A 52 -2.33 0.77 7.26
C THR A 52 -2.23 0.45 5.78
N PHE A 53 -1.71 -0.73 5.46
CA PHE A 53 -1.80 -1.23 4.10
C PHE A 53 -3.22 -1.75 3.83
N CYS A 54 -3.89 -1.19 2.83
CA CYS A 54 -5.19 -1.71 2.42
C CYS A 54 -5.02 -3.03 1.66
N TRP A 55 -5.46 -4.14 2.25
CA TRP A 55 -5.60 -5.41 1.55
C TRP A 55 -6.89 -5.44 0.73
N TRP A 56 -7.03 -4.55 -0.25
CA TRP A 56 -8.10 -4.72 -1.24
C TRP A 56 -7.65 -5.75 -2.29
N THR A 57 -8.07 -6.99 -2.12
CA THR A 57 -8.28 -7.89 -3.27
C THR A 57 -9.75 -7.85 -3.61
N PRO A 58 -10.15 -7.49 -4.85
CA PRO A 58 -11.40 -7.98 -5.41
C PRO A 58 -11.20 -9.48 -5.72
N SER A 59 -11.06 -10.31 -4.69
CA SER A 59 -11.25 -11.74 -4.85
C SER A 59 -12.75 -11.92 -4.99
N LYS A 60 -13.21 -12.27 -6.20
CA LYS A 60 -14.59 -12.69 -6.45
C LYS A 60 -15.07 -13.59 -5.31
N ARG A 61 -15.84 -13.04 -4.38
CA ARG A 61 -16.66 -13.83 -3.46
C ARG A 61 -17.92 -14.20 -4.24
N ALA A 62 -17.72 -14.95 -5.32
CA ALA A 62 -18.73 -15.84 -5.84
C ALA A 62 -18.77 -17.03 -4.87
N ARG A 63 -19.52 -16.89 -3.78
CA ARG A 63 -19.98 -18.03 -2.99
C ARG A 63 -21.40 -17.77 -2.52
N ARG A 64 -22.30 -18.31 -3.34
CA ARG A 64 -23.69 -18.76 -3.11
C ARG A 64 -24.70 -17.69 -2.78
#